data_AF-A0A8T6ID46-F1
#
_entry.id   AF-A0A8T6ID46-F1
#
_cell.length_a   1.000
_cell.length_b   1.000
_cell.length_c   1.000
_cell.angle_alpha   90.00
_cell.angle_beta   90.00
_cell.angle_gamma   90.00
#
_symmetry.space_group_name_H-M   'P 1'
#
loop_
_entity.id
_entity.type
_entity.pdbx_description
1 polymer ?
#
loop_
_entity_poly.entity_id
_entity_poly.type
_entity_poly.pdbx_seq_one_letter_code
_entity_poly.pdbx_strand_id
1 'polypeptide(L)'
;MARLDRMSPRLQEHFLNMPCPAFDMAPWVAGPPLAERRVALISTAGLHRRDDRPFSPGSLDYRRIPADTPPEELVMSHVSTNFDRTGFQQDWNVVFPLDRLREMAAAGVIGGLARDHYSLM
;
A
#
# COMPACT_ATOMS: atom_id res chain seq x y z
N MET A 1 7.94 -9.47 10.30
CA MET A 1 6.48 -9.38 10.55
C MET A 1 6.22 -9.67 12.03
N ALA A 2 5.40 -8.85 12.70
CA ALA A 2 5.03 -9.07 14.10
C ALA A 2 4.18 -10.34 14.21
N ARG A 3 4.53 -11.23 15.14
CA ARG A 3 3.76 -12.45 15.39
C ARG A 3 3.18 -12.41 16.80
N LEU A 4 1.89 -12.74 16.92
CA LEU A 4 1.17 -12.71 18.19
C LEU A 4 1.84 -13.61 19.23
N ASP A 5 2.26 -14.82 18.83
CA ASP A 5 2.95 -15.80 19.69
C ASP A 5 4.31 -15.34 20.25
N ARG A 6 4.87 -14.26 19.69
CA ARG A 6 6.13 -13.65 20.14
C ARG A 6 5.94 -12.38 20.97
N MET A 7 4.71 -11.94 21.19
CA MET A 7 4.40 -10.76 22.00
C MET A 7 4.34 -11.10 23.50
N SER A 8 4.41 -10.10 24.37
CA SER A 8 4.19 -10.32 25.81
C SER A 8 2.77 -10.82 26.09
N PRO A 9 2.53 -11.61 27.15
CA PRO A 9 1.19 -12.13 27.46
C PRO A 9 0.11 -11.04 27.52
N ARG A 10 0.45 -9.87 28.08
CA ARG A 10 -0.44 -8.71 28.13
C ARG A 10 -0.83 -8.18 26.75
N LEU A 11 0.14 -8.09 25.82
CA LEU A 11 -0.15 -7.66 24.44
C LEU A 11 -0.95 -8.72 23.69
N GLN A 12 -0.65 -10.00 23.89
CA GLN A 12 -1.42 -11.10 23.31
C GLN A 12 -2.89 -11.02 23.74
N GLU A 13 -3.14 -10.93 25.04
CA GLU A 13 -4.49 -10.79 25.60
C GLU A 13 -5.18 -9.53 25.08
N HIS A 14 -4.49 -8.39 25.00
CA HIS A 14 -5.03 -7.16 24.46
C HIS A 14 -5.49 -7.31 23.00
N PHE A 15 -4.64 -7.87 22.12
CA PHE A 15 -4.98 -8.04 20.71
C PHE A 15 -6.04 -9.12 20.47
N LEU A 16 -6.06 -10.20 21.26
CA LEU A 16 -7.09 -11.24 21.18
C LEU A 16 -8.47 -10.72 21.59
N ASN A 17 -8.53 -9.78 22.53
CA ASN A 17 -9.77 -9.17 23.00
C ASN A 17 -10.13 -7.87 22.25
N MET A 18 -9.35 -7.47 21.25
CA MET A 18 -9.65 -6.27 20.47
C MET A 18 -10.90 -6.54 19.62
N PRO A 19 -11.94 -5.69 19.71
CA PRO A 19 -13.16 -5.89 18.94
C PRO A 19 -12.85 -5.83 17.45
N CYS A 20 -13.11 -6.92 16.74
CA CYS A 20 -13.06 -6.95 15.29
C CYS A 20 -14.46 -6.56 14.76
N PRO A 21 -14.61 -5.40 14.09
CA PRO A 21 -15.91 -5.00 13.59
C PRO A 21 -16.41 -6.02 12.57
N ALA A 22 -17.63 -6.50 12.78
CA ALA A 22 -18.39 -7.21 11.75
C ALA A 22 -19.08 -6.16 10.88
N PHE A 23 -18.90 -6.26 9.56
CA PHE A 23 -19.61 -5.42 8.62
C PHE A 23 -20.80 -6.22 8.09
N ASP A 24 -22.01 -5.68 8.24
CA ASP A 24 -23.24 -6.31 7.74
C ASP A 24 -23.27 -6.40 6.21
N MET A 25 -22.52 -5.49 5.56
CA MET A 25 -22.45 -5.38 4.12
C MET A 25 -21.04 -5.68 3.62
N ALA A 26 -20.99 -6.46 2.54
CA ALA A 26 -19.80 -6.71 1.76
C ALA A 26 -20.06 -6.13 0.36
N PRO A 27 -19.88 -4.81 0.13
CA PRO A 27 -20.33 -4.10 -1.08
C PRO A 27 -19.43 -4.40 -2.29
N TRP A 28 -18.92 -5.63 -2.40
CA TRP A 28 -18.13 -6.07 -3.52
C TRP A 28 -19.02 -6.16 -4.75
N VAL A 29 -18.68 -5.38 -5.76
CA VAL A 29 -19.29 -5.50 -7.08
C VAL A 29 -18.46 -6.46 -7.92
N ALA A 30 -19.13 -7.38 -8.61
CA ALA A 30 -18.49 -8.10 -9.68
C ALA A 30 -18.09 -7.10 -10.77
N GLY A 31 -16.91 -7.32 -11.36
CA GLY A 31 -16.42 -6.52 -12.48
C GLY A 31 -16.15 -7.41 -13.69
N PRO A 32 -15.79 -6.81 -14.84
CA PRO A 32 -15.39 -7.56 -16.02
C PRO A 32 -14.17 -8.47 -15.73
N PRO A 33 -13.77 -9.38 -16.63
CA PRO A 33 -12.54 -10.16 -16.50
C PRO A 33 -11.32 -9.30 -16.18
N LEU A 34 -10.32 -9.83 -15.46
CA LEU A 34 -9.13 -9.05 -15.06
C LEU A 34 -8.41 -8.43 -16.26
N ALA A 35 -8.32 -9.16 -17.37
CA ALA A 35 -7.74 -8.70 -18.63
C ALA A 35 -8.43 -7.46 -19.24
N GLU A 36 -9.61 -7.09 -18.75
CA GLU A 36 -10.34 -5.88 -19.16
C GLU A 36 -10.29 -4.77 -18.09
N ARG A 37 -9.64 -5.03 -16.95
CA ARG A 37 -9.55 -4.09 -15.83
C ARG A 37 -8.30 -3.24 -15.88
N ARG A 38 -8.47 -1.96 -15.56
CA ARG A 38 -7.39 -1.03 -15.24
C ARG A 38 -7.18 -0.98 -13.72
N VAL A 39 -5.95 -1.22 -13.26
CA VAL A 39 -5.64 -1.39 -11.83
C VAL A 39 -4.80 -0.22 -11.30
N ALA A 40 -5.17 0.30 -10.12
CA ALA A 40 -4.40 1.29 -9.36
C ALA A 40 -3.93 0.68 -8.04
N LEU A 41 -2.80 1.18 -7.52
CA LEU A 41 -2.33 0.87 -6.16
C LEU A 41 -2.72 1.99 -5.23
N ILE A 42 -3.15 1.62 -4.03
CA ILE A 42 -3.34 2.54 -2.91
C ILE A 42 -2.49 2.00 -1.76
N SER A 43 -1.52 2.78 -1.30
CA SER A 43 -0.62 2.37 -0.22
C SER A 43 -0.69 3.33 0.95
N THR A 44 -0.87 2.79 2.15
CA THR A 44 -0.81 3.57 3.40
C THR A 44 0.62 3.73 3.91
N ALA A 45 1.63 3.43 3.10
CA ALA A 45 3.04 3.51 3.50
C ALA A 45 3.61 4.94 3.46
N GLY A 46 2.78 5.98 3.32
CA GLY A 46 3.25 7.37 3.30
C GLY A 46 4.29 7.66 2.22
N LEU A 47 4.06 7.15 1.01
CA LEU A 47 4.97 7.28 -0.13
C LEU A 47 4.67 8.56 -0.90
N HIS A 48 5.71 9.28 -1.29
CA HIS A 48 5.58 10.47 -2.13
C HIS A 48 6.81 10.64 -3.00
N ARG A 49 6.67 11.41 -4.08
CA ARG A 49 7.81 11.78 -4.89
C ARG A 49 8.74 12.73 -4.11
N ARG A 50 10.03 12.73 -4.44
CA ARG A 50 11.04 13.60 -3.80
C ARG A 50 10.69 15.08 -3.87
N ASP A 51 10.06 15.50 -4.95
CA ASP A 51 9.63 16.88 -5.22
C ASP A 51 8.25 17.23 -4.61
N ASP A 52 7.61 16.28 -3.94
CA ASP A 52 6.29 16.47 -3.32
C ASP A 52 6.40 16.65 -1.79
N ARG A 53 5.37 17.23 -1.19
CA ARG A 53 5.30 17.55 0.24
C ARG A 53 5.31 16.25 1.08
N PRO A 54 6.20 16.11 2.09
CA PRO A 54 6.18 14.96 2.99
C PRO A 54 4.86 14.82 3.76
N PHE A 55 4.56 13.62 4.23
CA PHE A 55 3.50 13.39 5.21
C PHE A 55 3.95 13.85 6.61
N SER A 56 2.98 14.31 7.39
CA SER A 56 3.16 14.77 8.78
C SER A 56 2.04 14.21 9.67
N PRO A 57 2.24 14.06 10.99
CA PRO A 57 1.23 13.49 11.88
C PRO A 57 -0.15 14.14 11.68
N GLY A 58 -1.18 13.35 11.40
CA GLY A 58 -2.53 13.84 11.14
C GLY A 58 -2.77 14.34 9.71
N SER A 59 -1.93 13.97 8.74
CA SER A 59 -2.21 14.23 7.32
C SER A 59 -3.54 13.58 6.91
N LEU A 60 -4.44 14.36 6.29
CA LEU A 60 -5.75 13.90 5.79
C LEU A 60 -5.81 13.95 4.25
N ASP A 61 -4.65 14.13 3.62
CA ASP A 61 -4.49 14.22 2.19
C ASP A 61 -3.81 12.98 1.62
N TYR A 62 -3.61 12.96 0.30
CA TYR A 62 -2.94 11.88 -0.40
C TYR A 62 -1.90 12.43 -1.37
N ARG A 63 -1.07 11.55 -1.89
CA ARG A 63 -0.06 11.83 -2.90
C ARG A 63 -0.37 11.01 -4.14
N ARG A 64 -0.21 11.64 -5.28
CA ARG A 64 -0.45 11.03 -6.58
C ARG A 64 0.88 10.58 -7.16
N ILE A 65 0.98 9.31 -7.51
CA ILE A 65 2.20 8.68 -8.02
C ILE A 65 1.93 8.23 -9.45
N PRO A 66 2.45 8.94 -10.46
CA PRO A 66 2.35 8.52 -11.86
C PRO A 66 2.86 7.08 -12.06
N ALA A 67 2.22 6.31 -12.95
CA ALA A 67 2.57 4.90 -13.19
C ALA A 67 3.96 4.69 -13.81
N ASP A 68 4.57 5.74 -14.36
CA ASP A 68 5.93 5.78 -14.89
C ASP A 68 6.96 6.32 -13.87
N THR A 69 6.54 6.61 -12.64
CA THR A 69 7.46 7.04 -11.57
C THR A 69 8.55 5.97 -11.38
N PRO A 70 9.83 6.34 -11.48
CA PRO A 70 10.91 5.41 -11.22
C PRO A 70 11.08 5.20 -9.70
N PRO A 71 11.50 4.01 -9.24
CA PRO A 71 11.57 3.68 -7.82
C PRO A 71 12.40 4.68 -7.00
N GLU A 72 13.51 5.16 -7.56
CA GLU A 72 14.45 6.07 -6.93
C GLU A 72 13.85 7.46 -6.63
N GLU A 73 12.75 7.84 -7.28
CA GLU A 73 12.05 9.10 -7.06
C GLU A 73 11.06 9.03 -5.89
N LEU A 74 10.81 7.84 -5.32
CA LEU A 74 9.90 7.68 -4.19
C LEU A 74 10.63 7.72 -2.84
N VAL A 75 9.99 8.37 -1.88
CA VAL A 75 10.44 8.50 -0.49
C VAL A 75 9.30 8.13 0.45
N MET A 76 9.66 7.54 1.60
CA MET A 76 8.74 7.20 2.67
C MET A 76 8.84 8.21 3.82
N SER A 77 7.77 8.95 4.09
CA SER A 77 7.65 9.86 5.24
C SER A 77 6.64 9.38 6.29
N HIS A 78 6.23 8.11 6.23
CA HIS A 78 5.32 7.54 7.22
C HIS A 78 5.85 7.68 8.66
N VAL A 79 5.04 8.24 9.57
CA VAL A 79 5.45 8.57 10.95
C VAL A 79 5.67 7.35 11.84
N SER A 80 4.91 6.27 11.61
CA SER A 80 5.07 5.02 12.36
C SER A 80 6.43 4.36 12.09
N THR A 81 7.08 3.95 13.17
CA THR A 81 8.31 3.14 13.15
C THR A 81 8.07 1.70 12.70
N ASN A 82 6.81 1.26 12.58
CA ASN A 82 6.47 -0.09 12.15
C ASN A 82 6.59 -0.30 10.64
N PHE A 83 6.76 0.77 9.85
CA PHE A 83 7.05 0.67 8.43
C PHE A 83 8.56 0.45 8.21
N ASP A 84 8.89 -0.70 7.65
CA ASP A 84 10.26 -1.11 7.37
C ASP A 84 10.84 -0.31 6.20
N ARG A 85 11.73 0.62 6.55
CA ARG A 85 12.45 1.46 5.59
C ARG A 85 13.57 0.71 4.89
N THR A 86 14.13 -0.33 5.52
CA THR A 86 15.22 -1.13 4.94
C THR A 86 14.67 -1.97 3.80
N GLY A 87 13.57 -2.68 4.03
CA GLY A 87 12.87 -3.44 2.99
C GLY A 87 12.45 -2.55 1.83
N PHE A 88 11.85 -1.39 2.10
CA PHE A 88 11.50 -0.41 1.06
C PHE A 88 12.71 0.07 0.25
N GLN A 89 13.84 0.39 0.90
CA GLN A 89 15.04 0.86 0.21
C GLN A 89 15.70 -0.23 -0.64
N GLN A 90 15.57 -1.50 -0.25
CA GLN A 90 16.11 -2.64 -1.00
C GLN A 90 15.21 -3.04 -2.17
N ASP A 91 13.89 -3.07 -1.94
CA ASP A 91 12.88 -3.37 -2.94
C ASP A 91 11.58 -2.64 -2.62
N TRP A 92 11.27 -1.61 -3.41
CA TRP A 92 10.03 -0.85 -3.28
C TRP A 92 8.78 -1.71 -3.47
N ASN A 93 8.87 -2.85 -4.17
CA ASN A 93 7.73 -3.73 -4.44
C ASN A 93 7.18 -4.37 -3.16
N VAL A 94 7.93 -4.34 -2.05
CA VAL A 94 7.46 -4.80 -0.74
C VAL A 94 6.32 -3.93 -0.20
N VAL A 95 6.29 -2.64 -0.54
CA VAL A 95 5.27 -1.67 -0.07
C VAL A 95 4.46 -1.03 -1.20
N PHE A 96 4.95 -1.14 -2.44
CA PHE A 96 4.35 -0.58 -3.63
C PHE A 96 4.72 -1.41 -4.87
N PRO A 97 4.05 -2.57 -5.10
CA PRO A 97 4.41 -3.57 -6.12
C PRO A 97 4.07 -3.14 -7.56
N LEU A 98 4.54 -1.95 -7.96
CA LEU A 98 4.24 -1.36 -9.26
C LEU A 98 4.89 -2.14 -10.39
N ASP A 99 6.10 -2.70 -10.21
CA ASP A 99 6.73 -3.55 -11.22
C ASP A 99 5.95 -4.85 -11.43
N ARG A 100 5.43 -5.44 -10.35
CA ARG A 100 4.60 -6.64 -10.44
C ARG A 100 3.30 -6.36 -11.23
N LEU A 101 2.70 -5.18 -11.07
CA LEU A 101 1.56 -4.79 -11.90
C LEU A 101 1.95 -4.56 -13.37
N ARG A 102 3.11 -3.96 -13.63
CA ARG A 102 3.63 -3.79 -15.00
C ARG A 102 3.84 -5.15 -15.67
N GLU A 103 4.42 -6.11 -14.96
CA GLU A 103 4.60 -7.50 -15.43
C GLU A 103 3.24 -8.18 -15.72
N MET A 104 2.26 -8.03 -14.83
CA MET A 104 0.91 -8.58 -15.03
C MET A 104 0.20 -7.98 -16.25
N ALA A 105 0.37 -6.67 -16.48
CA ALA A 105 -0.18 -6.01 -17.67
C ALA A 105 0.52 -6.48 -18.96
N ALA A 106 1.85 -6.60 -18.93
CA ALA A 106 2.62 -7.14 -20.06
C ALA A 106 2.25 -8.59 -20.39
N ALA A 107 1.91 -9.40 -19.37
CA ALA A 107 1.43 -10.77 -19.53
C ALA A 107 -0.07 -10.87 -19.90
N GLY A 108 -0.80 -9.75 -20.01
CA GLY A 108 -2.24 -9.74 -20.32
C GLY A 108 -3.14 -10.26 -19.18
N VAL A 109 -2.61 -10.43 -17.97
CA VAL A 109 -3.38 -10.85 -16.79
C VAL A 109 -4.34 -9.75 -16.37
N ILE A 110 -3.91 -8.49 -16.49
CA ILE A 110 -4.74 -7.31 -16.30
C ILE A 110 -4.77 -6.47 -17.58
N GLY A 111 -5.86 -5.71 -17.79
CA GLY A 111 -6.00 -4.85 -18.97
C GLY A 111 -5.06 -3.65 -18.99
N GLY A 112 -4.51 -3.27 -17.84
CA GLY A 112 -3.45 -2.28 -17.74
C GLY A 112 -3.40 -1.58 -16.39
N LEU A 113 -2.51 -0.59 -16.29
CA LEU A 113 -2.35 0.23 -15.10
C LEU A 113 -3.17 1.52 -15.21
N ALA A 114 -3.66 2.01 -14.08
CA ALA A 114 -4.13 3.38 -13.97
C ALA A 114 -2.97 4.35 -14.27
N ARG A 115 -3.27 5.55 -14.79
CA ARG A 115 -2.24 6.58 -15.01
C ARG A 115 -1.57 6.98 -13.70
N ASP A 116 -2.35 7.00 -12.64
CA ASP A 116 -1.99 7.49 -11.33
C ASP A 116 -2.33 6.44 -10.28
N HIS A 117 -1.41 6.26 -9.35
CA HIS A 117 -1.54 5.49 -8.13
C HIS A 117 -1.53 6.45 -6.94
N TYR A 118 -1.87 5.95 -5.75
CA TYR A 118 -2.09 6.82 -4.61
C TYR A 118 -1.39 6.31 -3.37
N SER A 119 -0.92 7.25 -2.56
CA SER A 119 -0.46 6.95 -1.21
C SER A 119 -1.02 7.94 -0.20
N LEU A 120 -1.21 7.46 1.02
CA LEU A 120 -1.69 8.21 2.18
C LEU A 120 -0.97 7.70 3.45
N MET A 121 -1.21 8.38 4.57
CA MET A 121 -0.66 8.06 5.89
C MET A 121 -1.69 8.27 6.98
#